data_AF-S4W782-F1
#
_entry.id   AF-S4W782-F1
#
_cell.length_a   1.000
_cell.length_b   1.000
_cell.length_c   1.000
_cell.angle_alpha   90.00
_cell.angle_beta   90.00
_cell.angle_gamma   90.00
#
_symmetry.space_group_name_H-M   'P 1'
#
loop_
_entity.id
_entity.type
_entity.pdbx_description
1 polymer ?
#
loop_
_entity_poly.entity_id
_entity_poly.type
_entity_poly.pdbx_seq_one_letter_code
_entity_poly.pdbx_strand_id
1 'polypeptide(L)'
;KTYPRMGSIQGFVTKDKVIDACEKIMLVQRDNGDRKNRKHARLKYTVDDLGNDVFRSKVEDLLGYSFEPERQYYFESNLDQFGWITDETGHHHFTTFVENGRVEDTAELQFKTGFRELATYMKSTGGEFRLTANQHILVSDISDEHLPTVKKIMAKYKLDNTAFSGLRLSSAACVAFPTCGLAMAESERYLPVLITKLEEAIEEY
;
A
#
# COMPACT_ATOMS: atom_id res chain seq x y z
N LYS A 1 -10.94 26.51 1.63
CA LYS A 1 -10.35 25.83 2.82
C LYS A 1 -9.92 24.44 2.38
N THR A 2 -8.81 23.89 2.86
CA THR A 2 -8.38 22.52 2.52
C THR A 2 -8.23 21.68 3.78
N TYR A 3 -8.63 20.41 3.74
CA TYR A 3 -8.61 19.53 4.92
C TYR A 3 -8.50 18.05 4.55
N PRO A 4 -7.89 17.18 5.38
CA PRO A 4 -8.00 15.72 5.23
C PRO A 4 -9.42 15.25 5.58
N ARG A 5 -9.88 14.16 4.98
CA ARG A 5 -11.23 13.61 5.18
C ARG A 5 -11.21 12.10 5.00
N MET A 6 -11.87 11.37 5.90
CA MET A 6 -12.09 9.93 5.77
C MET A 6 -13.11 9.64 4.66
N GLY A 7 -13.11 8.40 4.15
CA GLY A 7 -14.18 7.91 3.27
C GLY A 7 -15.52 7.88 4.00
N SER A 8 -16.61 8.09 3.28
CA SER A 8 -17.97 7.91 3.80
C SER A 8 -18.56 6.64 3.20
N ILE A 9 -19.17 5.81 4.05
CA ILE A 9 -19.87 4.60 3.62
C ILE A 9 -21.04 4.98 2.71
N GLN A 10 -21.11 4.31 1.54
CA GLN A 10 -22.23 4.44 0.61
C GLN A 10 -23.23 3.30 0.81
N GLY A 11 -22.74 2.09 1.07
CA GLY A 11 -23.52 0.87 1.26
C GLY A 11 -22.78 -0.32 0.68
N PHE A 12 -23.51 -1.36 0.28
CA PHE A 12 -22.97 -2.60 -0.27
C PHE A 12 -23.43 -2.84 -1.71
N VAL A 13 -22.57 -3.45 -2.52
CA VAL A 13 -22.91 -4.02 -3.82
C VAL A 13 -22.29 -5.41 -3.95
N THR A 14 -22.94 -6.29 -4.71
CA THR A 14 -22.43 -7.62 -5.03
C THR A 14 -21.23 -7.54 -5.99
N LYS A 15 -20.43 -8.61 -6.05
CA LYS A 15 -19.18 -8.67 -6.85
C LYS A 15 -19.40 -8.32 -8.33
N ASP A 16 -20.48 -8.80 -8.92
CA ASP A 16 -20.88 -8.55 -10.31
C ASP A 16 -21.22 -7.09 -10.60
N LYS A 17 -21.54 -6.30 -9.57
CA LYS A 17 -21.92 -4.88 -9.66
C LYS A 17 -20.80 -3.89 -9.36
N VAL A 18 -19.63 -4.36 -8.92
CA VAL A 18 -18.52 -3.48 -8.44
C VAL A 18 -18.04 -2.52 -9.52
N ILE A 19 -17.88 -3.00 -10.76
CA ILE A 19 -17.37 -2.17 -11.85
C ILE A 19 -18.37 -1.05 -12.19
N ASP A 20 -19.65 -1.37 -12.26
CA ASP A 20 -20.71 -0.40 -12.56
C ASP A 20 -20.82 0.65 -11.45
N ALA A 21 -20.80 0.23 -10.18
CA ALA A 21 -20.78 1.13 -9.03
C ALA A 21 -19.59 2.11 -9.06
N CYS A 22 -18.38 1.61 -9.32
CA CYS A 22 -17.18 2.43 -9.45
C CYS A 22 -17.30 3.43 -10.61
N GLU A 23 -17.82 2.99 -11.76
CA GLU A 23 -18.05 3.86 -12.91
C GLU A 23 -19.00 5.00 -12.55
N LYS A 24 -20.16 4.71 -11.96
CA LYS A 24 -21.17 5.74 -11.66
C LYS A 24 -20.68 6.72 -10.59
N ILE A 25 -19.90 6.27 -9.60
CA ILE A 25 -19.20 7.16 -8.65
C ILE A 25 -18.28 8.14 -9.40
N MET A 26 -17.52 7.66 -10.39
CA MET A 26 -16.66 8.52 -11.21
C MET A 26 -17.46 9.50 -12.07
N LEU A 27 -18.62 9.09 -12.62
CA LEU A 27 -19.49 9.97 -13.40
C LEU A 27 -20.10 11.07 -12.53
N VAL A 28 -20.61 10.74 -11.34
CA VAL A 28 -21.12 11.75 -10.39
C VAL A 28 -20.00 12.74 -10.02
N GLN A 29 -18.79 12.26 -9.73
CA GLN A 29 -17.65 13.15 -9.49
C GLN A 29 -17.32 14.02 -10.70
N ARG A 30 -17.36 13.45 -11.91
CA ARG A 30 -17.02 14.16 -13.15
C ARG A 30 -17.95 15.36 -13.34
N ASP A 31 -19.25 15.16 -13.09
CA ASP A 31 -20.31 16.12 -13.42
C ASP A 31 -20.57 17.14 -12.30
N ASN A 32 -20.24 16.80 -11.05
CA ASN A 32 -20.53 17.66 -9.89
C ASN A 32 -19.27 18.24 -9.22
N GLY A 33 -18.06 17.79 -9.61
CA GLY A 33 -16.81 18.30 -9.04
C GLY A 33 -16.47 19.73 -9.47
N ASP A 34 -15.93 20.54 -8.56
CA ASP A 34 -15.51 21.92 -8.86
C ASP A 34 -14.40 21.94 -9.93
N ARG A 35 -14.72 22.49 -11.11
CA ARG A 35 -13.79 22.65 -12.23
C ARG A 35 -13.12 24.03 -12.29
N LYS A 36 -13.57 24.98 -11.47
CA LYS A 36 -13.03 26.34 -11.41
C LYS A 36 -11.89 26.44 -10.41
N ASN A 37 -12.00 25.79 -9.25
CA ASN A 37 -10.97 25.80 -8.21
C ASN A 37 -10.34 24.41 -8.02
N ARG A 38 -9.13 24.23 -8.53
CA ARG A 38 -8.38 22.98 -8.41
C ARG A 38 -8.17 22.52 -6.95
N LYS A 39 -8.02 23.45 -5.99
CA LYS A 39 -7.84 23.09 -4.57
C LYS A 39 -9.10 22.48 -3.94
N HIS A 40 -10.26 22.67 -4.58
CA HIS A 40 -11.59 22.19 -4.17
C HIS A 40 -12.14 21.07 -5.10
N ALA A 41 -11.35 20.59 -6.07
CA ALA A 41 -11.83 19.69 -7.13
C ALA A 41 -11.86 18.19 -6.76
N ARG A 42 -11.34 17.79 -5.60
CA ARG A 42 -11.27 16.37 -5.19
C ARG A 42 -12.62 15.87 -4.70
N LEU A 43 -12.91 14.59 -4.93
CA LEU A 43 -14.16 13.92 -4.55
C LEU A 43 -14.64 14.19 -3.12
N LYS A 44 -13.72 14.26 -2.16
CA LYS A 44 -14.04 14.57 -0.75
C LYS A 44 -14.85 15.87 -0.60
N TYR A 45 -14.57 16.89 -1.39
CA TYR A 45 -15.29 18.16 -1.34
C TYR A 45 -16.64 18.05 -2.04
N THR A 46 -16.72 17.33 -3.16
CA THR A 46 -17.99 17.06 -3.85
C THR A 46 -18.97 16.31 -2.95
N VAL A 47 -18.49 15.34 -2.17
CA VAL A 47 -19.31 14.63 -1.18
C VAL A 47 -19.74 15.56 -0.04
N ASP A 48 -18.87 16.44 0.45
CA ASP A 48 -19.22 17.38 1.53
C ASP A 48 -20.17 18.50 1.09
N ASP A 49 -20.02 19.00 -0.13
CA ASP A 49 -20.84 20.07 -0.70
C ASP A 49 -22.27 19.57 -1.01
N LEU A 50 -22.39 18.34 -1.52
CA LEU A 50 -23.69 17.71 -1.78
C LEU A 50 -24.32 17.13 -0.51
N GLY A 51 -23.50 16.65 0.41
CA GLY A 51 -23.91 15.74 1.48
C GLY A 51 -23.89 14.27 1.03
N ASN A 52 -23.55 13.37 1.95
CA ASN A 52 -23.32 11.96 1.64
C ASN A 52 -24.56 11.27 1.04
N ASP A 53 -25.74 11.52 1.60
CA ASP A 53 -26.98 10.89 1.12
C ASP A 53 -27.39 11.39 -0.28
N VAL A 54 -27.17 12.67 -0.56
CA VAL A 54 -27.44 13.26 -1.89
C VAL A 54 -26.44 12.73 -2.92
N PHE A 55 -25.16 12.62 -2.54
CA PHE A 55 -24.15 12.01 -3.39
C PHE A 55 -24.53 10.56 -3.72
N ARG A 56 -24.90 9.76 -2.71
CA ARG A 56 -25.35 8.38 -2.87
C ARG A 56 -26.54 8.29 -3.82
N SER A 57 -27.59 9.08 -3.60
CA SER A 57 -28.79 9.10 -4.45
C SER A 57 -28.45 9.38 -5.92
N LYS A 58 -27.55 10.34 -6.21
CA LYS A 58 -27.10 10.61 -7.58
C LYS A 58 -26.39 9.42 -8.23
N VAL A 59 -25.65 8.64 -7.45
CA VAL A 59 -25.00 7.43 -7.95
C VAL A 59 -26.06 6.35 -8.23
N GLU A 60 -27.01 6.14 -7.32
CA GLU A 60 -28.10 5.18 -7.47
C GLU A 60 -29.00 5.50 -8.67
N ASP A 61 -29.26 6.78 -8.95
CA ASP A 61 -30.01 7.24 -10.12
C ASP A 61 -29.35 6.79 -11.43
N LEU A 62 -28.01 6.79 -11.49
CA LEU A 62 -27.25 6.33 -12.66
C LEU A 62 -27.12 4.80 -12.73
N LEU A 63 -27.16 4.12 -11.58
CA LEU A 63 -27.11 2.67 -11.49
C LEU A 63 -28.46 2.02 -11.83
N GLY A 64 -29.56 2.72 -11.59
CA GLY A 64 -30.91 2.17 -11.69
C GLY A 64 -31.27 1.21 -10.56
N TYR A 65 -30.46 1.16 -9.49
CA TYR A 65 -30.71 0.41 -8.27
C TYR A 65 -30.05 1.08 -7.06
N SER A 66 -30.57 0.81 -5.87
CA SER A 66 -30.01 1.33 -4.61
C SER A 66 -28.90 0.45 -4.06
N PHE A 67 -27.96 1.06 -3.35
CA PHE A 67 -26.99 0.33 -2.54
C PHE A 67 -27.72 -0.48 -1.46
N GLU A 68 -27.24 -1.70 -1.21
CA GLU A 68 -27.67 -2.46 -0.04
C GLU A 68 -27.14 -1.81 1.24
N PRO A 69 -27.73 -2.10 2.42
CA PRO A 69 -27.16 -1.71 3.70
C PRO A 69 -25.70 -2.17 3.84
N GLU A 70 -24.89 -1.37 4.53
CA GLU A 70 -23.52 -1.72 4.89
C GLU A 70 -23.47 -3.09 5.59
N ARG A 71 -22.48 -3.91 5.21
CA ARG A 71 -22.18 -5.17 5.89
C ARG A 71 -21.09 -4.94 6.93
N GLN A 72 -21.18 -5.64 8.06
CA GLN A 72 -20.19 -5.51 9.13
C GLN A 72 -18.81 -5.96 8.67
N TYR A 73 -17.79 -5.17 9.04
CA TYR A 73 -16.39 -5.47 8.86
C TYR A 73 -15.58 -4.88 10.02
N TYR A 74 -14.35 -5.37 10.20
CA TYR A 74 -13.42 -4.87 11.20
C TYR A 74 -12.02 -4.82 10.60
N PHE A 75 -11.28 -3.74 10.88
CA PHE A 75 -9.86 -3.63 10.55
C PHE A 75 -9.04 -3.97 11.79
N GLU A 76 -8.29 -5.07 11.72
CA GLU A 76 -7.39 -5.49 12.81
C GLU A 76 -6.06 -4.74 12.75
N SER A 77 -5.50 -4.58 11.55
CA SER A 77 -4.20 -3.96 11.34
C SER A 77 -4.10 -3.37 9.93
N ASN A 78 -3.20 -2.39 9.77
CA ASN A 78 -2.76 -1.88 8.47
C ASN A 78 -1.28 -2.23 8.17
N LEU A 79 -0.65 -3.05 9.01
CA LEU A 79 0.73 -3.48 8.85
C LEU A 79 0.84 -4.66 7.88
N ASP A 80 1.98 -4.74 7.21
CA ASP A 80 2.33 -5.92 6.42
C ASP A 80 2.67 -7.10 7.34
N GLN A 81 2.44 -8.32 6.84
CA GLN A 81 2.86 -9.55 7.51
C GLN A 81 4.28 -9.92 7.07
N PHE A 82 5.27 -9.52 7.86
CA PHE A 82 6.69 -9.80 7.60
C PHE A 82 7.04 -11.27 7.80
N GLY A 83 7.95 -11.77 6.96
CA GLY A 83 8.40 -13.16 7.04
C GLY A 83 7.67 -14.10 6.09
N TRP A 84 7.91 -15.40 6.27
CA TRP A 84 7.30 -16.47 5.47
C TRP A 84 5.87 -16.76 5.92
N ILE A 85 4.94 -16.84 4.97
CA ILE A 85 3.59 -17.37 5.14
C ILE A 85 3.33 -18.45 4.07
N THR A 86 2.49 -19.41 4.39
CA THR A 86 1.99 -20.41 3.42
C THR A 86 0.50 -20.19 3.23
N ASP A 87 0.06 -20.10 1.99
CA ASP A 87 -1.36 -19.90 1.67
C ASP A 87 -2.16 -21.21 1.63
N GLU A 88 -3.46 -21.10 1.40
CA GLU A 88 -4.39 -22.24 1.33
C GLU A 88 -4.11 -23.20 0.16
N THR A 89 -3.30 -22.78 -0.83
CA THR A 89 -2.91 -23.59 -1.98
C THR A 89 -1.56 -24.30 -1.77
N GLY A 90 -0.89 -24.04 -0.64
CA GLY A 90 0.42 -24.61 -0.31
C GLY A 90 1.60 -23.83 -0.88
N HIS A 91 1.38 -22.64 -1.46
CA HIS A 91 2.46 -21.78 -1.95
C HIS A 91 2.98 -20.89 -0.82
N HIS A 92 4.28 -20.55 -0.91
CA HIS A 92 4.99 -19.77 0.09
C HIS A 92 5.19 -18.34 -0.38
N HIS A 93 5.00 -17.40 0.53
CA HIS A 93 5.16 -15.96 0.28
C HIS A 93 6.03 -15.36 1.38
N PHE A 94 6.91 -14.44 1.01
CA PHE A 94 7.76 -13.73 1.96
C PHE A 94 7.65 -12.22 1.80
N THR A 95 7.26 -11.51 2.85
CA THR A 95 7.29 -10.04 2.81
C THR A 95 8.66 -9.54 3.25
N THR A 96 9.40 -8.99 2.30
CA THR A 96 10.69 -8.34 2.51
C THR A 96 10.49 -6.91 2.99
N PHE A 97 11.07 -6.57 4.15
CA PHE A 97 11.19 -5.19 4.59
C PHE A 97 12.12 -4.41 3.64
N VAL A 98 11.63 -3.32 3.09
CA VAL A 98 12.40 -2.37 2.28
C VAL A 98 12.17 -0.99 2.84
N GLU A 99 13.18 -0.42 3.49
CA GLU A 99 13.08 0.89 4.12
C GLU A 99 12.74 1.95 3.05
N ASN A 100 11.60 2.63 3.23
CA ASN A 100 11.00 3.57 2.27
C ASN A 100 10.74 3.01 0.86
N GLY A 101 10.74 1.70 0.66
CA GLY A 101 10.64 1.08 -0.67
C GLY A 101 11.82 1.38 -1.59
N ARG A 102 12.95 1.87 -1.07
CA ARG A 102 14.14 2.18 -1.85
C ARG A 102 14.93 0.91 -2.17
N VAL A 103 14.77 0.42 -3.41
CA VAL A 103 15.55 -0.72 -3.92
C VAL A 103 16.82 -0.23 -4.61
N GLU A 104 17.94 -0.34 -3.91
CA GLU A 104 19.27 0.01 -4.43
C GLU A 104 20.35 -0.95 -3.93
N ASP A 105 21.56 -0.80 -4.49
CA ASP A 105 22.75 -1.46 -3.98
C ASP A 105 23.59 -0.41 -3.24
N THR A 106 23.82 -0.62 -1.95
CA THR A 106 24.75 0.13 -1.08
C THR A 106 25.98 -0.73 -0.75
N ALA A 107 26.93 -0.19 0.01
CA ALA A 107 28.08 -0.96 0.45
C ALA A 107 27.68 -2.13 1.38
N GLU A 108 26.59 -1.98 2.14
CA GLU A 108 26.14 -2.92 3.16
C GLU A 108 25.00 -3.85 2.68
N LEU A 109 24.19 -3.38 1.73
CA LEU A 109 22.97 -4.03 1.25
C LEU A 109 22.92 -4.03 -0.27
N GLN A 110 22.83 -5.21 -0.88
CA GLN A 110 22.80 -5.38 -2.33
C GLN A 110 21.38 -5.75 -2.80
N PHE A 111 20.38 -4.94 -2.42
CA PHE A 111 18.97 -5.27 -2.61
C PHE A 111 18.58 -5.32 -4.09
N LYS A 112 19.01 -4.34 -4.89
CA LYS A 112 18.70 -4.32 -6.33
C LYS A 112 19.29 -5.54 -7.04
N THR A 113 20.52 -5.92 -6.69
CA THR A 113 21.14 -7.13 -7.22
C THR A 113 20.41 -8.39 -6.75
N GLY A 114 20.01 -8.46 -5.48
CA GLY A 114 19.28 -9.61 -4.94
C GLY A 114 17.89 -9.80 -5.55
N PHE A 115 17.09 -8.74 -5.66
CA PHE A 115 15.78 -8.81 -6.32
C PHE A 115 15.91 -9.17 -7.81
N ARG A 116 16.97 -8.73 -8.49
CA ARG A 116 17.24 -9.14 -9.88
C ARG A 116 17.57 -10.63 -9.98
N GLU A 117 18.35 -11.19 -9.05
CA GLU A 117 18.65 -12.63 -9.01
C GLU A 117 17.37 -13.44 -8.75
N LEU A 118 16.56 -13.03 -7.78
CA LEU A 118 15.23 -13.63 -7.51
C LEU A 118 14.33 -13.58 -8.74
N ALA A 119 14.18 -12.41 -9.37
CA ALA A 119 13.35 -12.25 -10.57
C ALA A 119 13.81 -13.17 -11.71
N THR A 120 15.13 -13.31 -11.88
CA THR A 120 15.71 -14.18 -12.92
C THR A 120 15.38 -15.63 -12.66
N TYR A 121 15.47 -16.07 -11.40
CA TYR A 121 15.12 -17.43 -10.99
C TYR A 121 13.62 -17.70 -11.19
N MET A 122 12.77 -16.84 -10.59
CA MET A 122 11.30 -16.95 -10.64
C MET A 122 10.73 -16.93 -12.06
N LYS A 123 11.40 -16.23 -12.99
CA LYS A 123 11.01 -16.23 -14.41
C LYS A 123 10.95 -17.64 -15.02
N SER A 124 11.76 -18.57 -14.51
CA SER A 124 11.83 -19.97 -14.99
C SER A 124 11.13 -20.98 -14.09
N THR A 125 10.86 -20.62 -12.83
CA THR A 125 10.35 -21.54 -11.81
C THR A 125 8.95 -21.20 -11.32
N GLY A 126 8.37 -20.08 -11.75
CA GLY A 126 7.17 -19.51 -11.13
C GLY A 126 7.52 -18.61 -9.94
N GLY A 127 6.54 -17.80 -9.54
CA GLY A 127 6.68 -16.75 -8.54
C GLY A 127 6.55 -15.34 -9.12
N GLU A 128 6.16 -14.40 -8.26
CA GLU A 128 5.97 -13.00 -8.62
C GLU A 128 6.33 -12.04 -7.49
N PHE A 129 6.56 -10.77 -7.83
CA PHE A 129 6.63 -9.70 -6.83
C PHE A 129 5.29 -8.99 -6.71
N ARG A 130 4.80 -8.84 -5.49
CA ARG A 130 3.67 -7.95 -5.18
C ARG A 130 4.16 -6.77 -4.34
N LEU A 131 3.82 -5.56 -4.75
CA LEU A 131 4.19 -4.34 -4.03
C LEU A 131 3.11 -4.03 -3.00
N THR A 132 3.50 -3.79 -1.75
CA THR A 132 2.56 -3.47 -0.68
C THR A 132 2.26 -1.98 -0.64
N ALA A 133 1.14 -1.62 0.00
CA ALA A 133 0.80 -0.21 0.25
C ALA A 133 1.73 0.46 1.27
N ASN A 134 2.51 -0.33 2.01
CA ASN A 134 3.50 0.11 3.00
C ASN A 134 4.93 0.17 2.43
N GLN A 135 5.07 0.17 1.10
CA GLN A 135 6.36 0.32 0.40
C GLN A 135 7.30 -0.89 0.55
N HIS A 136 6.75 -2.08 0.81
CA HIS A 136 7.52 -3.32 0.89
C HIS A 136 7.24 -4.23 -0.31
N ILE A 137 8.00 -5.32 -0.40
CA ILE A 137 7.95 -6.24 -1.55
C ILE A 137 7.67 -7.65 -1.03
N LEU A 138 6.59 -8.25 -1.54
CA LEU A 138 6.24 -9.64 -1.30
C LEU A 138 6.83 -10.50 -2.42
N VAL A 139 7.72 -11.43 -2.07
CA VAL A 139 8.18 -12.53 -2.92
C VAL A 139 7.12 -13.63 -2.82
N SER A 140 6.30 -13.77 -3.85
CA SER A 140 5.04 -14.53 -3.78
C SER A 140 5.09 -15.77 -4.66
N ASP A 141 4.18 -16.71 -4.37
CA ASP A 141 3.86 -17.86 -5.22
C ASP A 141 5.04 -18.82 -5.43
N ILE A 142 5.78 -19.10 -4.35
CA ILE A 142 6.93 -20.02 -4.37
C ILE A 142 6.47 -21.42 -3.98
N SER A 143 6.69 -22.40 -4.86
CA SER A 143 6.40 -23.81 -4.56
C SER A 143 7.40 -24.43 -3.58
N ASP A 144 7.04 -25.55 -2.95
CA ASP A 144 7.91 -26.31 -2.04
C ASP A 144 9.27 -26.66 -2.65
N GLU A 145 9.28 -27.04 -3.94
CA GLU A 145 10.50 -27.42 -4.67
C GLU A 145 11.51 -26.27 -4.73
N HIS A 146 11.03 -25.04 -4.90
CA HIS A 146 11.85 -23.86 -5.13
C HIS A 146 12.18 -23.08 -3.85
N LEU A 147 11.43 -23.32 -2.77
CA LEU A 147 11.58 -22.64 -1.48
C LEU A 147 13.02 -22.65 -0.94
N PRO A 148 13.78 -23.77 -0.95
CA PRO A 148 15.16 -23.76 -0.45
C PRO A 148 16.09 -22.84 -1.25
N THR A 149 15.91 -22.79 -2.57
CA THR A 149 16.73 -21.94 -3.45
C THR A 149 16.38 -20.47 -3.25
N VAL A 150 15.09 -20.14 -3.17
CA VAL A 150 14.65 -18.77 -2.90
C VAL A 150 15.18 -18.29 -1.55
N LYS A 151 15.04 -19.08 -0.48
CA LYS A 151 15.60 -18.76 0.84
C LYS A 151 17.11 -18.50 0.78
N LYS A 152 17.86 -19.31 0.03
CA LYS A 152 19.30 -19.13 -0.14
C LYS A 152 19.65 -17.81 -0.85
N ILE A 153 18.92 -17.44 -1.91
CA ILE A 153 19.13 -16.17 -2.61
C ILE A 153 18.77 -15.01 -1.67
N MET A 154 17.65 -15.09 -0.95
CA MET A 154 17.23 -14.04 -0.01
C MET A 154 18.27 -13.83 1.09
N ALA A 155 18.72 -14.90 1.74
CA ALA A 155 19.74 -14.85 2.79
C ALA A 155 21.07 -14.25 2.29
N LYS A 156 21.50 -14.62 1.07
CA LYS A 156 22.72 -14.08 0.43
C LYS A 156 22.70 -12.54 0.34
N TYR A 157 21.52 -11.96 0.12
CA TYR A 157 21.33 -10.52 -0.06
C TYR A 157 20.65 -9.84 1.13
N LYS A 158 20.45 -10.56 2.24
CA LYS A 158 19.73 -10.11 3.44
C LYS A 158 18.30 -9.62 3.16
N LEU A 159 17.65 -10.14 2.11
CA LEU A 159 16.26 -9.83 1.76
C LEU A 159 15.25 -10.52 2.69
N ASP A 160 15.72 -11.45 3.51
CA ASP A 160 14.96 -12.17 4.53
C ASP A 160 15.13 -11.56 5.92
N ASN A 161 15.87 -10.45 6.07
CA ASN A 161 16.00 -9.79 7.36
C ASN A 161 14.71 -9.04 7.70
N THR A 162 14.04 -9.47 8.77
CA THR A 162 12.86 -8.82 9.33
C THR A 162 13.03 -8.44 10.80
N ALA A 163 14.26 -8.53 11.32
CA ALA A 163 14.59 -8.24 12.72
C ALA A 163 14.69 -6.72 12.96
N PHE A 164 13.56 -6.02 12.83
CA PHE A 164 13.43 -4.60 13.08
C PHE A 164 12.39 -4.34 14.17
N SER A 165 12.46 -3.16 14.79
CA SER A 165 11.46 -2.75 15.78
C SER A 165 10.07 -2.63 15.15
N GLY A 166 9.02 -2.80 15.96
CA GLY A 166 7.64 -2.55 15.50
C GLY A 166 7.45 -1.10 15.02
N LEU A 167 8.17 -0.14 15.60
CA LEU A 167 8.18 1.25 15.15
C LEU A 167 8.71 1.36 13.71
N ARG A 168 9.85 0.73 13.41
CA ARG A 168 10.46 0.79 12.08
C ARG A 168 9.63 0.04 11.03
N LEU A 169 9.11 -1.14 11.37
CA LEU A 169 8.22 -1.92 10.49
C LEU A 169 6.88 -1.22 10.19
N SER A 170 6.46 -0.28 11.04
CA SER A 170 5.22 0.50 10.88
C SER A 170 5.43 1.90 10.32
N SER A 171 6.68 2.26 9.97
CA SER A 171 7.05 3.60 9.53
C SER A 171 7.23 3.67 8.03
N ALA A 172 6.76 4.77 7.44
CA ALA A 172 6.92 5.06 6.02
C ALA A 172 7.10 6.57 5.80
N ALA A 173 7.80 6.94 4.74
CA ALA A 173 7.99 8.32 4.32
C ALA A 173 7.70 8.46 2.82
N CYS A 174 7.32 9.67 2.41
CA CYS A 174 7.28 9.99 0.99
C CYS A 174 8.69 10.33 0.50
N VAL A 175 8.87 10.36 -0.82
CA VAL A 175 10.19 10.61 -1.43
C VAL A 175 10.79 11.95 -0.98
N ALA A 176 10.01 13.03 -1.02
CA ALA A 176 10.49 14.40 -0.79
C ALA A 176 11.73 14.75 -1.66
N PHE A 177 12.79 15.33 -1.08
CA PHE A 177 14.02 15.62 -1.79
C PHE A 177 14.80 14.32 -2.13
N PRO A 178 15.55 14.28 -3.23
CA PRO A 178 15.90 15.38 -4.13
C PRO A 178 14.99 15.52 -5.37
N THR A 179 13.99 14.65 -5.54
CA THR A 179 13.25 14.53 -6.82
C THR A 179 11.87 15.18 -6.81
N CYS A 180 11.23 15.38 -5.65
CA CYS A 180 9.92 16.02 -5.57
C CYS A 180 10.03 17.54 -5.60
N GLY A 181 9.56 18.18 -6.68
CA GLY A 181 9.52 19.63 -6.83
C GLY A 181 8.53 20.37 -5.90
N LEU A 182 7.80 19.64 -5.04
CA LEU A 182 6.87 20.18 -4.05
C LEU A 182 7.36 19.97 -2.60
N ALA A 183 8.54 19.39 -2.41
CA ALA A 183 9.07 19.12 -1.08
C ALA A 183 9.40 20.42 -0.33
N MET A 184 9.06 20.45 0.96
CA MET A 184 9.37 21.57 1.87
C MET A 184 10.42 21.18 2.92
N ALA A 185 10.55 19.90 3.23
CA ALA A 185 11.52 19.32 4.15
C ALA A 185 11.87 17.89 3.69
N GLU A 186 12.93 17.31 4.26
CA GLU A 186 13.27 15.90 4.05
C GLU A 186 12.15 14.98 4.56
N SER A 187 12.04 13.81 3.94
CA SER A 187 11.15 12.74 4.38
C SER A 187 11.90 11.41 4.29
N GLU A 188 11.96 10.78 3.11
CA GLU A 188 12.67 9.50 2.90
C GLU A 188 14.08 9.46 3.49
N ARG A 189 14.93 10.43 3.17
CA ARG A 189 16.34 10.44 3.62
C ARG A 189 16.51 10.70 5.11
N TYR A 190 15.50 11.27 5.75
CA TYR A 190 15.53 11.60 7.18
C TYR A 190 14.86 10.54 8.04
N LEU A 191 13.88 9.79 7.49
CA LEU A 191 13.13 8.79 8.25
C LEU A 191 14.04 7.78 8.98
N PRO A 192 15.07 7.17 8.36
CA PRO A 192 15.92 6.21 9.05
C PRO A 192 16.60 6.81 10.30
N VAL A 193 17.06 8.06 10.19
CA VAL A 193 17.70 8.81 11.30
C VAL A 193 16.69 9.12 12.40
N LEU A 194 15.47 9.53 12.04
CA LEU A 194 14.42 9.83 13.00
C LEU A 194 14.00 8.57 13.77
N ILE A 195 13.79 7.46 13.06
CA ILE A 195 13.37 6.20 13.70
C ILE A 195 14.45 5.69 14.64
N THR A 196 15.73 5.73 14.26
CA THR A 196 16.83 5.35 15.17
C THR A 196 16.81 6.18 16.45
N LYS A 197 16.63 7.50 16.36
CA LYS A 197 16.54 8.37 17.55
C LYS A 197 15.35 8.05 18.43
N LEU A 198 14.21 7.67 17.83
CA LEU A 198 13.02 7.29 18.59
C LEU A 198 13.18 5.92 19.25
N GLU A 199 13.81 4.95 18.58
CA GLU A 199 14.15 3.65 19.16
C GLU A 199 15.08 3.81 20.37
N GLU A 200 16.17 4.56 20.23
CA GLU A 200 17.11 4.87 21.32
C GLU A 200 16.39 5.56 22.50
N ALA A 201 15.55 6.56 22.23
CA ALA A 201 14.83 7.29 23.27
C ALA A 201 13.78 6.43 24.00
N ILE A 202 13.26 5.38 23.36
CA ILE A 202 12.30 4.45 23.99
C ILE A 202 13.05 3.41 24.83
N GLU A 203 14.24 2.97 24.44
CA GLU A 203 15.06 2.01 25.21
C GLU A 203 15.61 2.60 26.53
N GLU A 204 15.66 3.93 26.67
CA GLU A 204 16.05 4.61 27.91
C GLU A 204 14.99 4.52 29.04
N TYR A 205 13.79 4.02 28.75
CA TYR A 205 12.66 3.89 29.68
C TYR A 205 12.21 2.43 29.86
#